data_AF-A0A6N4SWN7-F1
#
_entry.id   AF-A0A6N4SWN7-F1
#
_cell.length_a   1.000
_cell.length_b   1.000
_cell.length_c   1.000
_cell.angle_alpha   90.00
_cell.angle_beta   90.00
_cell.angle_gamma   90.00
#
_symmetry.space_group_name_H-M   'P 1'
#
loop_
_entity.id
_entity.type
_entity.pdbx_description
1 polymer ?
#
loop_
_entity_poly.entity_id
_entity_poly.type
_entity_poly.pdbx_seq_one_letter_code
_entity_poly.pdbx_strand_id
1 'polypeptide(L)'
;MYKMKLFKDITAEEIKQECILVEDLLQASLNKASLLPVARLVAIMTLEKTLRHILYAEYKTITKIKFSVLIDKGCQCGYMKTDIAEEFRKLKEYRNASAHHGLMLLDTIETYMPVNEIIQHIHDLLDNFALTKEG
;
A
#
# COMPACT_ATOMS: atom_id res chain seq x y z
N MET A 1 13.50 22.90 -4.14
CA MET A 1 12.91 22.20 -5.30
C MET A 1 12.80 20.72 -4.96
N TYR A 2 11.62 20.21 -4.59
CA TYR A 2 11.44 18.76 -4.42
C TYR A 2 11.38 18.14 -5.82
N LYS A 3 12.48 17.52 -6.26
CA LYS A 3 12.46 16.68 -7.47
C LYS A 3 11.59 15.45 -7.14
N MET A 4 10.46 15.28 -7.82
CA MET A 4 9.72 14.02 -7.78
C MET A 4 10.65 12.91 -8.30
N LYS A 5 11.02 11.96 -7.44
CA LYS A 5 11.74 10.75 -7.84
C LYS A 5 10.88 9.96 -8.82
N LEU A 6 11.51 9.35 -9.82
CA LEU A 6 10.81 8.42 -10.71
C LEU A 6 10.54 7.13 -9.92
N PHE A 7 9.45 6.41 -10.24
CA PHE A 7 9.10 5.15 -9.56
C PHE A 7 10.22 4.11 -9.56
N LYS A 8 11.08 4.14 -10.58
CA LYS A 8 12.27 3.28 -10.71
C LYS A 8 13.33 3.51 -9.62
N ASP A 9 13.29 4.67 -8.96
CA ASP A 9 14.26 5.10 -7.96
C ASP A 9 13.75 4.89 -6.52
N ILE A 10 12.56 4.29 -6.36
CA ILE A 10 12.00 3.90 -5.07
C ILE A 10 12.68 2.61 -4.61
N THR A 11 13.26 2.63 -3.42
CA THR A 11 13.88 1.45 -2.81
C THR A 11 12.97 0.77 -1.79
N ALA A 12 13.25 -0.51 -1.50
CA ALA A 12 12.59 -1.22 -0.41
C ALA A 12 12.80 -0.54 0.95
N GLU A 13 13.98 0.05 1.17
CA GLU A 13 14.27 0.80 2.40
C GLU A 13 13.39 2.04 2.54
N GLU A 14 13.16 2.80 1.47
CA GLU A 14 12.25 3.95 1.50
C GLU A 14 10.80 3.53 1.81
N ILE A 15 10.38 2.34 1.38
CA ILE A 15 9.06 1.78 1.70
C ILE A 15 9.01 1.39 3.19
N LYS A 16 10.07 0.77 3.73
CA LYS A 16 10.16 0.43 5.16
C LYS A 16 10.10 1.68 6.04
N GLN A 17 10.77 2.76 5.67
CA GLN A 17 10.70 4.03 6.38
C GLN A 17 9.28 4.63 6.34
N GLU A 18 8.55 4.50 5.24
CA GLU A 18 7.14 4.89 5.19
C GLU A 18 6.26 4.04 6.12
N CYS A 19 6.55 2.75 6.27
CA CYS A 19 5.83 1.89 7.22
C CYS A 19 6.01 2.38 8.66
N ILE A 20 7.22 2.78 9.05
CA ILE A 20 7.48 3.39 10.37
C ILE A 20 6.65 4.66 10.57
N LEU A 21 6.57 5.53 9.55
CA LEU A 21 5.72 6.73 9.62
C LEU A 21 4.23 6.40 9.78
N VAL A 22 3.76 5.32 9.15
CA VAL A 22 2.37 4.84 9.31
C VAL A 22 2.15 4.32 10.74
N GLU A 23 3.11 3.59 11.30
CA GLU A 23 3.06 3.11 12.70
C GLU A 23 3.01 4.28 13.68
N ASP A 24 3.85 5.31 13.48
CA ASP A 24 3.84 6.54 14.28
C ASP A 24 2.48 7.25 14.19
N LEU A 25 1.89 7.34 12.99
CA LEU A 25 0.56 7.90 12.80
C LEU A 25 -0.53 7.07 13.49
N LEU A 26 -0.42 5.74 13.44
CA LEU A 26 -1.33 4.83 14.13
C LEU A 26 -1.23 5.02 15.65
N GLN A 27 -0.02 5.13 16.21
CA GLN A 27 0.17 5.41 17.63
C GLN A 27 -0.38 6.79 18.02
N ALA A 28 -0.13 7.82 17.22
CA ALA A 28 -0.70 9.15 17.43
C ALA A 28 -2.24 9.13 17.39
N SER A 29 -2.83 8.23 16.60
CA SER A 29 -4.29 8.10 16.50
C SER A 29 -4.96 7.62 17.80
N LEU A 30 -4.22 6.95 18.69
CA LEU A 30 -4.71 6.59 20.03
C LEU A 30 -5.05 7.83 20.86
N ASN A 31 -4.35 8.94 20.64
CA ASN A 31 -4.60 10.22 21.30
C ASN A 31 -5.52 11.14 20.48
N LYS A 32 -5.61 10.92 19.15
CA LYS A 32 -6.43 11.71 18.25
C LYS A 32 -7.05 10.81 17.18
N ALA A 33 -8.24 10.28 17.46
CA ALA A 33 -8.93 9.30 16.61
C ALA A 33 -9.11 9.75 15.15
N SER A 34 -9.20 11.06 14.88
CA SER A 34 -9.27 11.61 13.52
C SER A 34 -8.04 11.32 12.67
N LEU A 35 -6.93 10.83 13.25
CA LEU A 35 -5.72 10.44 12.54
C LEU A 35 -5.76 8.99 12.04
N LEU A 36 -6.59 8.12 12.60
CA LEU A 36 -6.70 6.72 12.16
C LEU A 36 -7.05 6.59 10.65
N PRO A 37 -8.00 7.36 10.11
CA PRO A 37 -8.31 7.35 8.68
C PRO A 37 -7.13 7.77 7.81
N VAL A 38 -6.32 8.72 8.32
CA VAL A 38 -5.11 9.21 7.67
C VAL A 38 -4.04 8.13 7.68
N ALA A 39 -3.80 7.49 8.83
CA ALA A 39 -2.88 6.35 8.95
C ALA A 39 -3.24 5.24 7.96
N ARG A 40 -4.53 4.87 7.87
CA ARG A 40 -5.01 3.90 6.88
C ARG A 40 -4.76 4.37 5.45
N LEU A 41 -5.08 5.62 5.12
CA LEU A 41 -4.88 6.13 3.76
C LEU A 41 -3.40 6.10 3.35
N VAL A 42 -2.51 6.52 4.25
CA VAL A 42 -1.05 6.46 4.02
C VAL A 42 -0.60 5.01 3.86
N ALA A 43 -1.07 4.08 4.70
CA ALA A 43 -0.77 2.66 4.57
C ALA A 43 -1.17 2.10 3.19
N ILE A 44 -2.36 2.47 2.69
CA ILE A 44 -2.84 2.05 1.36
C ILE A 44 -1.97 2.63 0.24
N MET A 45 -1.53 3.88 0.37
CA MET A 45 -0.64 4.50 -0.60
C MET A 45 0.75 3.84 -0.60
N THR A 46 1.27 3.49 0.56
CA THR A 46 2.52 2.73 0.70
C THR A 46 2.37 1.32 0.12
N LEU A 47 1.25 0.63 0.34
CA LEU A 47 0.95 -0.66 -0.30
C LEU A 47 0.96 -0.55 -1.84
N GLU A 48 0.28 0.45 -2.40
CA GLU A 48 0.30 0.69 -3.85
C GLU A 48 1.74 0.96 -4.35
N LYS A 49 2.52 1.72 -3.59
CA LYS A 49 3.94 1.99 -3.87
C LYS A 49 4.77 0.70 -3.87
N THR A 50 4.53 -0.20 -2.93
CA THR A 50 5.18 -1.52 -2.84
C THR A 50 4.90 -2.38 -4.06
N LEU A 51 3.63 -2.50 -4.45
CA LEU A 51 3.28 -3.27 -5.65
C LEU A 51 3.90 -2.67 -6.92
N ARG A 52 3.96 -1.33 -7.02
CA ARG A 52 4.70 -0.69 -8.12
C ARG A 52 6.17 -1.03 -8.09
N HIS A 53 6.83 -1.00 -6.94
CA HIS A 53 8.24 -1.33 -6.81
C HIS A 53 8.53 -2.76 -7.28
N ILE A 54 7.75 -3.72 -6.81
CA ILE A 54 7.87 -5.14 -7.17
C ILE A 54 7.65 -5.34 -8.68
N LEU A 55 6.51 -4.85 -9.19
CA LEU A 55 6.10 -5.10 -10.57
C LEU A 55 6.87 -4.24 -11.59
N TYR A 56 7.47 -3.11 -11.19
CA TYR A 56 8.31 -2.32 -12.09
C TYR A 56 9.52 -3.13 -12.57
N ALA A 57 10.05 -4.04 -11.75
CA ALA A 57 11.14 -4.93 -12.14
C ALA A 57 10.76 -5.83 -13.33
N GLU A 58 9.51 -6.26 -13.40
CA GLU A 58 8.99 -7.14 -14.45
C GLU A 58 8.50 -6.36 -15.68
N TYR A 59 7.75 -5.28 -15.46
CA TYR A 59 7.02 -4.61 -16.55
C TYR A 59 7.73 -3.36 -17.10
N LYS A 60 8.80 -2.86 -16.45
CA LYS A 60 9.82 -1.83 -16.81
C LYS A 60 9.41 -0.55 -17.57
N THR A 61 8.16 -0.42 -17.99
CA THR A 61 7.68 0.55 -18.98
C THR A 61 6.39 1.23 -18.56
N ILE A 62 5.67 0.72 -17.55
CA ILE A 62 4.35 1.23 -17.19
C ILE A 62 4.43 2.07 -15.92
N THR A 63 4.62 3.37 -16.10
CA THR A 63 4.64 4.37 -15.02
C THR A 63 3.24 4.77 -14.52
N LYS A 64 2.18 4.38 -15.24
CA LYS A 64 0.78 4.72 -14.96
C LYS A 64 -0.14 3.50 -14.81
N ILE A 65 0.32 2.42 -14.17
CA ILE A 65 -0.55 1.28 -13.84
C ILE A 65 -1.61 1.73 -12.81
N LYS A 66 -2.88 1.36 -13.00
CA LYS A 66 -3.94 1.57 -12.00
C LYS A 66 -3.75 0.62 -10.81
N PHE A 67 -4.11 1.03 -9.59
CA PHE A 67 -3.95 0.17 -8.41
C PHE A 67 -4.62 -1.20 -8.55
N SER A 68 -5.81 -1.29 -9.16
CA SER A 68 -6.47 -2.57 -9.45
C SER A 68 -5.60 -3.50 -10.31
N VAL A 69 -4.94 -2.96 -11.32
CA VAL A 69 -4.07 -3.75 -12.21
C VAL A 69 -2.81 -4.21 -11.47
N LEU A 70 -2.28 -3.42 -10.53
CA LEU A 70 -1.17 -3.85 -9.68
C LEU A 70 -1.57 -5.03 -8.80
N ILE A 71 -2.77 -5.00 -8.21
CA ILE A 71 -3.31 -6.10 -7.39
C ILE A 71 -3.46 -7.36 -8.24
N ASP A 72 -4.12 -7.25 -9.40
CA ASP A 72 -4.33 -8.39 -10.30
C ASP A 72 -3.00 -9.00 -10.77
N LYS A 73 -2.01 -8.16 -11.07
CA LYS A 73 -0.68 -8.61 -11.48
C LYS A 73 0.10 -9.24 -10.33
N GLY A 74 0.05 -8.65 -9.13
CA GLY A 74 0.66 -9.22 -7.94
C GLY A 74 0.12 -10.63 -7.63
N CYS A 75 -1.20 -10.82 -7.78
CA CYS A 75 -1.83 -12.14 -7.63
C CYS A 75 -1.42 -13.11 -8.75
N GLN A 76 -1.38 -12.67 -10.02
CA GLN A 76 -0.98 -13.51 -11.17
C GLN A 76 0.47 -13.99 -11.07
N CYS A 77 1.37 -13.13 -10.58
CA CYS A 77 2.78 -13.47 -10.39
C CYS A 77 3.04 -14.26 -9.09
N GLY A 78 2.01 -14.55 -8.29
CA GLY A 78 2.13 -15.35 -7.07
C GLY A 78 2.70 -14.61 -5.86
N TYR A 79 2.86 -13.29 -5.91
CA TYR A 79 3.35 -12.49 -4.78
C TYR A 79 2.34 -12.41 -3.61
N MET A 80 1.06 -12.63 -3.90
CA MET A 80 -0.01 -12.67 -2.90
C MET A 80 -1.09 -13.68 -3.29
N LYS A 81 -1.84 -14.13 -2.29
CA LYS A 81 -3.00 -15.02 -2.47
C LYS A 81 -4.25 -14.23 -2.90
N THR A 82 -5.23 -14.94 -3.44
CA THR A 82 -6.47 -14.35 -3.99
C THR A 82 -7.32 -13.67 -2.93
N ASP A 83 -7.41 -14.22 -1.73
CA ASP A 83 -8.09 -13.64 -0.57
C ASP A 83 -7.48 -12.28 -0.17
N ILE A 84 -6.15 -12.20 -0.08
CA ILE A 84 -5.44 -10.94 0.19
C ILE A 84 -5.66 -9.92 -0.93
N ALA A 85 -5.69 -10.37 -2.19
CA ALA A 85 -6.00 -9.51 -3.32
C ALA A 85 -7.42 -8.92 -3.25
N GLU A 86 -8.40 -9.68 -2.76
CA GLU A 86 -9.76 -9.17 -2.52
C GLU A 86 -9.81 -8.10 -1.43
N GLU A 87 -9.09 -8.31 -0.32
CA GLU A 87 -8.95 -7.28 0.72
C GLU A 87 -8.29 -6.00 0.19
N PHE A 88 -7.26 -6.13 -0.64
CA PHE A 88 -6.63 -4.96 -1.29
C PHE A 88 -7.58 -4.22 -2.23
N ARG A 89 -8.51 -4.92 -2.90
CA ARG A 89 -9.55 -4.27 -3.71
C ARG A 89 -10.50 -3.45 -2.84
N LYS A 90 -10.88 -3.92 -1.65
CA LYS A 90 -11.67 -3.13 -0.69
C LYS A 90 -10.92 -1.87 -0.27
N LEU A 91 -9.63 -1.99 0.05
CA LEU A 91 -8.77 -0.85 0.40
C LEU A 91 -8.63 0.16 -0.74
N LYS A 92 -8.54 -0.30 -2.00
CA LYS A 92 -8.57 0.58 -3.18
C LYS A 92 -9.86 1.39 -3.23
N GLU A 93 -11.02 0.77 -2.99
CA GLU A 93 -12.30 1.48 -2.98
C GLU A 93 -12.36 2.52 -1.86
N TYR A 94 -11.88 2.18 -0.65
CA TYR A 94 -11.71 3.14 0.44
C TYR A 94 -10.87 4.36 0.02
N ARG A 95 -9.72 4.13 -0.63
CA ARG A 95 -8.84 5.21 -1.13
C ARG A 95 -9.55 6.09 -2.16
N ASN A 96 -10.29 5.49 -3.10
CA ASN A 96 -11.03 6.24 -4.13
C ASN A 96 -12.14 7.08 -3.50
N ALA A 97 -12.91 6.49 -2.57
CA ALA A 97 -13.96 7.20 -1.85
C ALA A 97 -13.38 8.39 -1.07
N SER A 98 -12.25 8.19 -0.38
CA SER A 98 -11.54 9.26 0.35
C SER A 98 -11.10 10.40 -0.56
N ALA A 99 -10.72 10.12 -1.80
CA ALA A 99 -10.31 11.13 -2.77
C ALA A 99 -11.49 11.92 -3.37
N HIS A 100 -12.66 11.30 -3.53
CA HIS A 100 -13.82 11.90 -4.18
C HIS A 100 -14.82 12.54 -3.21
N HIS A 101 -14.97 12.01 -2.00
CA HIS A 101 -15.95 12.44 -1.01
C HIS A 101 -15.31 13.02 0.25
N GLY A 102 -13.97 13.14 0.27
CA GLY A 102 -13.21 13.47 1.47
C GLY A 102 -13.28 12.36 2.52
N LEU A 103 -12.66 12.60 3.67
CA LEU A 103 -12.73 11.71 4.83
C LEU A 103 -14.11 11.73 5.52
N MET A 104 -15.19 12.14 4.84
CA MET A 104 -16.52 12.30 5.47
C MET A 104 -17.35 11.01 5.49
N LEU A 105 -16.91 9.92 4.85
CA LEU A 105 -17.61 8.62 4.80
C LEU A 105 -16.88 7.52 5.60
N LEU A 106 -16.45 7.86 6.82
CA LEU A 106 -15.59 7.00 7.64
C LEU A 106 -16.32 6.11 8.65
N ASP A 107 -17.65 6.09 8.63
CA ASP A 107 -18.45 5.28 9.56
C ASP A 107 -18.31 3.76 9.34
N THR A 108 -17.50 3.33 8.37
CA THR A 108 -17.22 1.92 8.06
C THR A 108 -15.73 1.56 8.20
N ILE A 109 -14.93 2.30 8.97
CA ILE A 109 -13.50 1.99 9.22
C ILE A 109 -13.28 0.53 9.64
N GLU A 110 -14.20 -0.06 10.41
CA GLU A 110 -14.12 -1.42 10.95
C GLU A 110 -14.35 -2.51 9.89
N THR A 111 -14.89 -2.18 8.72
CA THR A 111 -15.12 -3.16 7.64
C THR A 111 -13.87 -3.42 6.80
N TYR A 112 -12.79 -2.67 7.05
CA TYR A 112 -11.54 -2.77 6.29
C TYR A 112 -10.44 -3.35 7.17
N MET A 113 -9.51 -4.04 6.51
CA MET A 113 -8.28 -4.55 7.10
C MET A 113 -7.63 -3.52 8.06
N PRO A 114 -7.27 -3.93 9.28
CA PRO A 114 -6.53 -3.11 10.24
C PRO A 114 -5.22 -2.56 9.67
N VAL A 115 -4.81 -1.37 10.10
CA VAL A 115 -3.61 -0.68 9.56
C VAL A 115 -2.34 -1.51 9.77
N ASN A 116 -2.21 -2.17 10.93
CA ASN A 116 -1.10 -3.07 11.24
C ASN A 116 -1.06 -4.29 10.31
N GLU A 117 -2.21 -4.82 9.88
CA GLU A 117 -2.26 -5.93 8.92
C GLU A 117 -1.84 -5.46 7.51
N ILE A 118 -2.21 -4.23 7.12
CA ILE A 118 -1.72 -3.64 5.86
C ILE A 118 -0.19 -3.53 5.89
N ILE A 119 0.39 -3.04 6.99
CA ILE A 119 1.85 -2.94 7.17
C ILE A 119 2.50 -4.33 7.10
N GLN A 120 1.95 -5.32 7.80
CA GLN A 120 2.48 -6.69 7.76
C GLN A 120 2.53 -7.22 6.33
N HIS A 121 1.45 -7.06 5.56
CA HIS A 121 1.45 -7.48 4.16
C HIS A 121 2.41 -6.70 3.26
N ILE A 122 2.71 -5.44 3.57
CA ILE A 122 3.77 -4.70 2.87
C ILE A 122 5.12 -5.36 3.12
N HIS A 123 5.42 -5.74 4.36
CA HIS A 123 6.66 -6.47 4.69
C HIS A 123 6.71 -7.83 4.00
N ASP A 124 5.63 -8.63 4.07
CA ASP A 124 5.56 -9.94 3.41
C ASP A 124 5.82 -9.83 1.90
N LEU A 125 5.26 -8.81 1.24
CA LEU A 125 5.46 -8.55 -0.18
C LEU A 125 6.92 -8.22 -0.52
N LEU A 126 7.57 -7.39 0.30
CA LEU A 126 8.98 -7.04 0.12
C LEU A 126 9.90 -8.25 0.34
N ASP A 127 9.62 -9.05 1.35
CA ASP A 127 10.41 -10.23 1.68
C ASP A 127 10.26 -11.31 0.59
N ASN A 128 9.04 -11.58 0.13
CA ASN A 128 8.78 -12.48 -1.00
C ASN A 128 9.51 -12.03 -2.27
N PHE A 129 9.53 -10.71 -2.54
CA PHE A 129 10.22 -10.16 -3.69
C PHE A 129 11.75 -10.29 -3.59
N ALA A 130 12.33 -10.09 -2.41
CA ALA A 130 13.75 -10.28 -2.19
C ALA A 130 14.16 -11.74 -2.46
N LEU A 131 13.39 -12.70 -1.94
CA LEU A 131 13.61 -14.13 -2.17
C LEU A 131 13.55 -14.52 -3.66
N THR A 132 12.61 -13.94 -4.43
CA THR A 132 12.53 -14.19 -5.88
C THR A 132 13.70 -13.62 -6.69
N LYS A 133 14.52 -12.73 -6.12
CA LYS A 133 15.71 -12.18 -6.81
C LYS A 133 17.02 -12.88 -6.46
N GLU A 134 17.02 -13.70 -5.41
CA GLU A 134 18.18 -14.47 -4.96
C GLU A 134 18.19 -15.92 -5.49
N GLY A 135 17.08 -16.37 -6.10
CA GLY A 135 16.96 -17.65 -6.82
C GLY A 135 17.06 -17.51 -8.33
#